data_AF-A0A392MKT6-F1
#
_entry.id   AF-A0A392MKT6-F1
#
_cell.length_a   1.000
_cell.length_b   1.000
_cell.length_c   1.000
_cell.angle_alpha   90.00
_cell.angle_beta   90.00
_cell.angle_gamma   90.00
#
_symmetry.space_group_name_H-M   'P 1'
#
loop_
_entity.id
_entity.type
_entity.pdbx_description
1 polymer ?
#
loop_
_entity_poly.entity_id
_entity_poly.type
_entity_poly.pdbx_seq_one_letter_code
_entity_poly.pdbx_strand_id
1 'polypeptide(L)'
;MITPWDPWWSKLSAKEIRLSKEGAQLVQPLSEQESVIVNETESNESSEIPLGPEVPLPPLSSLSSKEPSPLLTVHLVDILYSYCFTLRLYNGDWRSDPIGSVMVVLSVSSVLGQGGQPETVLEALTHCLEQICSPAYRNMGGLQFGLGVIDDVISLLSLGSPAMVCALCDMRRLIQEGEKEAKSEKPRKSRRNEIRSSIRQAERKIYFIMCWVHEQPVEAWSSLAAIVMAEKTSAMEFQGSNKAKILNKKAETRGKCLIEEIE
;
A
#
# COMPACT_ATOMS: atom_id res chain seq x y z
N MET A 1 26.18 2.38 -0.22
CA MET A 1 24.89 3.11 -0.18
C MET A 1 23.92 2.27 -0.98
N ILE A 2 22.80 1.83 -0.41
CA ILE A 2 21.82 1.02 -1.15
C ILE A 2 21.09 1.96 -2.11
N THR A 3 20.96 1.55 -3.38
CA THR A 3 20.20 2.29 -4.39
C THR A 3 18.72 2.28 -4.01
N PRO A 4 18.04 3.45 -3.99
CA PRO A 4 16.61 3.50 -3.73
C PRO A 4 15.85 2.67 -4.78
N TRP A 5 14.93 1.84 -4.32
CA TRP A 5 14.02 1.09 -5.17
C TRP A 5 13.02 2.03 -5.83
N ASP A 6 12.89 1.88 -7.15
CA ASP A 6 11.86 2.55 -7.92
C ASP A 6 10.60 1.68 -7.94
N PRO A 7 9.45 2.17 -7.41
CA PRO A 7 8.26 1.37 -7.31
C PRO A 7 7.77 0.86 -8.66
N TRP A 8 7.34 -0.40 -8.74
CA TRP A 8 6.92 -0.97 -10.03
C TRP A 8 5.74 -0.20 -10.66
N TRP A 9 4.89 0.46 -9.87
CA TRP A 9 3.77 1.26 -10.36
C TRP A 9 4.17 2.61 -10.96
N SER A 10 5.41 3.08 -10.80
CA SER A 10 5.92 4.28 -11.49
C SER A 10 6.38 3.98 -12.92
N LYS A 11 6.62 2.69 -13.24
CA LYS A 11 7.24 2.26 -14.49
C LYS A 11 6.26 2.26 -15.64
N LEU A 12 6.77 2.50 -16.86
CA LEU A 12 5.94 2.49 -18.08
C LEU A 12 5.33 1.12 -18.34
N SER A 13 6.07 0.04 -18.04
CA SER A 13 5.60 -1.34 -18.13
C SER A 13 4.35 -1.61 -17.27
N ALA A 14 4.12 -0.85 -16.19
CA ALA A 14 2.91 -0.99 -15.38
C ALA A 14 1.63 -0.64 -16.15
N LYS A 15 1.72 0.22 -17.18
CA LYS A 15 0.58 0.57 -18.06
C LYS A 15 0.19 -0.56 -19.00
N GLU A 16 1.11 -1.51 -19.21
CA GLU A 16 0.95 -2.66 -20.09
C GLU A 16 0.40 -3.89 -19.35
N ILE A 17 0.16 -3.79 -18.04
CA ILE A 17 -0.45 -4.88 -17.27
C ILE A 17 -1.83 -5.20 -17.86
N ARG A 18 -2.01 -6.47 -18.24
CA ARG A 18 -3.26 -7.02 -18.76
C ARG A 18 -3.53 -8.34 -18.06
N LEU A 19 -4.79 -8.55 -17.69
CA LEU A 19 -5.31 -9.82 -17.21
C LEU A 19 -6.30 -10.36 -18.25
N SER A 20 -6.55 -11.66 -18.20
CA SER A 20 -7.69 -12.27 -18.88
C SER A 20 -9.01 -11.65 -18.41
N LYS A 21 -10.09 -11.92 -19.16
CA LYS A 21 -11.43 -11.46 -18.78
C LYS A 21 -11.88 -12.01 -17.42
N GLU A 22 -11.35 -13.17 -17.06
CA GLU A 22 -11.60 -13.87 -15.80
C GLU A 22 -10.55 -13.54 -14.72
N GLY A 23 -9.66 -12.57 -14.96
CA GLY A 23 -8.74 -12.03 -13.93
C GLY A 23 -7.46 -12.84 -13.71
N ALA A 24 -7.23 -13.90 -14.47
CA ALA A 24 -5.95 -14.64 -14.47
C ALA A 24 -4.88 -13.88 -15.28
N GLN A 25 -3.62 -14.03 -14.88
CA GLN A 25 -2.46 -13.51 -15.61
C GLN A 25 -2.38 -14.11 -17.02
N LEU A 26 -2.04 -13.28 -18.00
CA LEU A 26 -1.80 -13.74 -19.37
C LEU A 26 -0.37 -14.25 -19.47
N VAL A 27 -0.19 -15.49 -19.96
CA VAL A 27 1.14 -16.01 -20.29
C VAL A 27 1.66 -15.22 -21.49
N GLN A 28 2.76 -14.48 -21.31
CA GLN A 28 3.46 -13.90 -22.46
C GLN A 28 4.19 -15.03 -23.20
N PRO A 29 4.05 -15.14 -24.53
CA PRO A 29 4.92 -16.00 -25.32
C PRO A 29 6.36 -15.52 -25.12
N LEU A 30 7.25 -16.41 -24.70
CA LEU A 30 8.69 -16.18 -24.84
C LEU A 30 8.94 -15.96 -26.34
N SER A 31 9.50 -14.82 -26.72
CA SER A 31 10.00 -14.62 -28.07
C SER A 31 11.09 -15.65 -28.34
N GLU A 32 10.72 -16.80 -28.93
CA GLU A 32 11.65 -17.77 -29.48
C GLU A 32 12.18 -17.24 -30.81
N GLN A 33 13.39 -16.66 -30.80
CA GLN A 33 14.35 -16.45 -31.92
C GLN A 33 15.38 -15.38 -31.47
N GLU A 34 16.69 -15.57 -31.37
CA GLU A 34 17.63 -16.61 -31.78
C GLU A 34 18.81 -16.65 -30.80
N SER A 35 19.45 -17.81 -30.73
CA SER A 35 20.66 -18.15 -29.99
C SER A 35 21.87 -17.26 -30.29
N VAL A 36 22.69 -16.95 -29.26
CA VAL A 36 24.15 -17.26 -29.12
C VAL A 36 24.82 -16.28 -28.10
N ILE A 37 25.18 -16.83 -26.94
CA ILE A 37 26.37 -16.53 -26.09
C ILE A 37 26.49 -15.14 -25.40
N VAL A 38 26.28 -15.19 -24.08
CA VAL A 38 27.00 -14.51 -22.97
C VAL A 38 26.93 -12.98 -22.87
N ASN A 39 26.04 -12.52 -21.98
CA ASN A 39 26.42 -11.78 -20.76
C ASN A 39 25.25 -11.82 -19.76
N GLU A 40 25.52 -12.37 -18.57
CA GLU A 40 24.59 -12.41 -17.42
C GLU A 40 24.42 -11.02 -16.78
N THR A 41 23.89 -10.04 -17.51
CA THR A 41 23.61 -8.72 -16.93
C THR A 41 22.49 -7.93 -17.60
N GLU A 42 21.53 -8.63 -18.23
CA GLU A 42 20.25 -8.01 -18.58
C GLU A 42 19.19 -8.56 -17.63
N SER A 43 18.98 -7.82 -16.54
CA SER A 43 17.85 -8.02 -15.65
C SER A 43 16.57 -7.95 -16.48
N ASN A 44 15.87 -9.08 -16.61
CA ASN A 44 14.51 -9.16 -17.12
C ASN A 44 13.66 -8.01 -16.55
N GLU A 45 13.36 -6.98 -17.35
CA GLU A 45 12.47 -5.88 -16.95
C GLU A 45 11.04 -6.38 -16.65
N SER A 46 10.70 -7.60 -17.08
CA SER A 46 9.48 -8.33 -16.72
C SER A 46 9.48 -8.89 -15.28
N SER A 47 10.60 -8.86 -14.57
CA SER A 47 10.75 -9.39 -13.20
C SER A 47 10.23 -8.45 -12.10
N GLU A 48 9.97 -7.19 -12.41
CA GLU A 48 9.77 -6.17 -11.39
C GLU A 48 8.29 -5.91 -11.06
N ILE A 49 7.39 -6.19 -11.99
CA ILE A 49 5.95 -6.11 -11.76
C ILE A 49 5.49 -7.39 -11.05
N PRO A 50 4.73 -7.28 -9.94
CA PRO A 50 4.19 -8.46 -9.29
C PRO A 50 3.27 -9.24 -10.23
N LEU A 51 3.47 -10.55 -10.25
CA LEU A 51 2.64 -11.46 -11.04
C LEU A 51 1.18 -11.41 -10.57
N GLY A 52 0.26 -11.54 -11.52
CA GLY A 52 -1.17 -11.62 -11.25
C GLY A 52 -1.60 -12.99 -10.70
N PRO A 53 -2.92 -13.23 -10.57
CA PRO A 53 -3.47 -14.53 -10.21
C PRO A 53 -3.14 -15.59 -11.28
N GLU A 54 -2.65 -16.76 -10.86
CA GLU A 54 -2.40 -17.88 -11.77
C GLU A 54 -3.69 -18.54 -12.27
N VAL A 55 -4.74 -18.47 -11.45
CA VAL A 55 -6.07 -19.02 -11.73
C VAL A 55 -7.10 -17.90 -11.86
N PRO A 56 -8.17 -18.11 -12.63
CA PRO A 56 -9.29 -17.18 -12.71
C PRO A 56 -9.81 -16.76 -11.34
N LEU A 57 -10.12 -15.47 -11.19
CA LEU A 57 -10.76 -14.95 -10.01
C LEU A 57 -12.23 -15.41 -10.00
N PRO A 58 -12.70 -16.06 -8.93
CA PRO A 58 -14.07 -16.50 -8.86
C PRO A 58 -15.01 -15.30 -8.71
N PRO A 59 -16.28 -15.42 -9.12
CA PRO A 59 -17.25 -14.36 -8.92
C PRO A 59 -17.49 -14.13 -7.42
N LEU A 60 -17.72 -12.89 -7.01
CA LEU A 60 -17.86 -12.48 -5.62
C LEU A 60 -19.05 -13.15 -4.93
N SER A 61 -20.11 -13.43 -5.69
CA SER A 61 -21.29 -14.18 -5.24
C SER A 61 -20.98 -15.62 -4.80
N SER A 62 -19.87 -16.20 -5.27
CA SER A 62 -19.40 -17.51 -4.82
C SER A 62 -18.66 -17.45 -3.48
N LEU A 63 -18.15 -16.28 -3.09
CA LEU A 63 -17.41 -16.06 -1.85
C LEU A 63 -18.32 -15.64 -0.70
N SER A 64 -19.42 -14.96 -1.00
CA SER A 64 -20.40 -14.50 -0.02
C SER A 64 -21.79 -14.42 -0.65
N SER A 65 -22.80 -14.92 0.08
CA SER A 65 -24.21 -14.73 -0.27
C SER A 65 -24.76 -13.35 0.12
N LYS A 66 -24.02 -12.61 0.96
CA LYS A 66 -24.36 -11.24 1.33
C LYS A 66 -23.85 -10.26 0.29
N GLU A 67 -24.64 -9.21 0.09
CA GLU A 67 -24.25 -8.08 -0.76
C GLU A 67 -22.94 -7.45 -0.27
N PRO A 68 -22.02 -7.07 -1.17
CA PRO A 68 -20.77 -6.44 -0.79
C PRO A 68 -21.02 -5.12 -0.07
N SER A 69 -20.22 -4.83 0.97
CA SER A 69 -20.33 -3.57 1.70
C SER A 69 -20.07 -2.37 0.79
N PRO A 70 -20.83 -1.26 0.90
CA PRO A 70 -20.54 -0.05 0.14
C PRO A 70 -19.20 0.59 0.54
N LEU A 71 -18.61 0.18 1.67
CA LEU A 71 -17.34 0.71 2.18
C LEU A 71 -16.10 0.03 1.55
N LEU A 72 -16.26 -0.91 0.61
CA LEU A 72 -15.13 -1.62 0.01
C LEU A 72 -14.16 -0.71 -0.74
N THR A 73 -14.64 0.37 -1.35
CA THR A 73 -13.80 1.42 -1.96
C THR A 73 -12.89 2.09 -0.93
N VAL A 74 -13.42 2.41 0.25
CA VAL A 74 -12.65 3.01 1.35
C VAL A 74 -11.66 2.01 1.92
N HIS A 75 -12.08 0.76 2.12
CA HIS A 75 -11.20 -0.31 2.58
C HIS A 75 -10.05 -0.58 1.61
N LEU A 76 -10.30 -0.49 0.30
CA LEU A 76 -9.26 -0.63 -0.71
C LEU A 76 -8.17 0.43 -0.54
N VAL A 77 -8.51 1.69 -0.25
CA VAL A 77 -7.53 2.76 -0.03
C VAL A 77 -6.61 2.45 1.15
N ASP A 78 -7.17 2.06 2.31
CA ASP A 78 -6.39 1.67 3.51
C ASP A 78 -5.41 0.51 3.20
N ILE A 79 -5.88 -0.49 2.44
CA ILE A 79 -5.10 -1.68 2.09
C ILE A 79 -3.99 -1.35 1.10
N LEU A 80 -4.30 -0.61 0.02
CA LEU A 80 -3.30 -0.18 -0.96
C LEU A 80 -2.24 0.71 -0.31
N TYR A 81 -2.66 1.63 0.56
CA TYR A 81 -1.74 2.48 1.30
C TYR A 81 -0.77 1.65 2.14
N SER A 82 -1.28 0.69 2.89
CA SER A 82 -0.48 -0.20 3.74
C SER A 82 0.50 -1.06 2.93
N TYR A 83 0.09 -1.52 1.74
CA TYR A 83 0.95 -2.23 0.80
C TYR A 83 2.07 -1.32 0.26
N CYS A 84 1.73 -0.13 -0.26
CA CYS A 84 2.71 0.82 -0.80
C CYS A 84 3.73 1.24 0.26
N PHE A 85 3.27 1.55 1.49
CA PHE A 85 4.14 1.87 2.59
C PHE A 85 5.10 0.72 2.92
N THR A 86 4.59 -0.51 3.00
CA THR A 86 5.41 -1.69 3.30
C THR A 86 6.47 -1.88 2.23
N LEU A 87 6.13 -1.81 0.95
CA LEU A 87 7.10 -1.94 -0.13
C LEU A 87 8.17 -0.85 -0.09
N ARG A 88 7.81 0.41 0.21
CA ARG A 88 8.81 1.47 0.38
C ARG A 88 9.71 1.23 1.60
N LEU A 89 9.16 0.74 2.71
CA LEU A 89 9.93 0.42 3.91
C LEU A 89 10.97 -0.67 3.65
N TYR A 90 10.61 -1.68 2.85
CA TYR A 90 11.48 -2.81 2.50
C TYR A 90 12.24 -2.61 1.19
N ASN A 91 12.25 -1.40 0.62
CA ASN A 91 12.94 -1.09 -0.64
C ASN A 91 12.61 -2.10 -1.76
N GLY A 92 11.32 -2.46 -1.88
CA GLY A 92 10.82 -3.42 -2.86
C GLY A 92 10.90 -4.89 -2.45
N ASP A 93 11.74 -5.25 -1.47
CA ASP A 93 12.00 -6.64 -1.10
C ASP A 93 11.39 -7.00 0.27
N TRP A 94 10.07 -7.11 0.33
CA TRP A 94 9.39 -7.54 1.55
C TRP A 94 9.77 -8.96 2.01
N ARG A 95 10.36 -9.78 1.13
CA ARG A 95 10.79 -11.17 1.44
C ARG A 95 12.03 -11.20 2.31
N SER A 96 12.76 -10.09 2.45
CA SER A 96 13.91 -10.00 3.35
C SER A 96 13.54 -10.20 4.82
N ASP A 97 12.30 -9.86 5.19
CA ASP A 97 11.71 -10.10 6.52
C ASP A 97 10.19 -10.35 6.35
N PRO A 98 9.77 -11.58 6.01
CA PRO A 98 8.38 -11.88 5.72
C PRO A 98 7.46 -11.63 6.92
N ILE A 99 7.85 -12.04 8.13
CA ILE A 99 7.06 -11.76 9.33
C ILE A 99 7.03 -10.27 9.67
N GLY A 100 8.15 -9.56 9.56
CA GLY A 100 8.22 -8.12 9.81
C GLY A 100 7.37 -7.33 8.82
N SER A 101 7.40 -7.69 7.53
CA SER A 101 6.57 -7.02 6.51
C SER A 101 5.07 -7.25 6.74
N VAL A 102 4.65 -8.44 7.16
CA VAL A 102 3.27 -8.69 7.61
C VAL A 102 2.91 -7.82 8.81
N MET A 103 3.79 -7.72 9.81
CA MET A 103 3.53 -6.90 11.00
C MET A 103 3.40 -5.42 10.64
N VAL A 104 4.15 -4.93 9.65
CA VAL A 104 4.01 -3.56 9.15
C VAL A 104 2.64 -3.35 8.53
N VAL A 105 2.22 -4.22 7.60
CA VAL A 105 0.89 -4.18 6.98
C VAL A 105 -0.22 -4.13 8.04
N LEU A 106 -0.17 -5.05 9.01
CA LEU A 106 -1.17 -5.12 10.08
C LEU A 106 -1.11 -3.93 11.03
N SER A 107 0.04 -3.30 11.22
CA SER A 107 0.14 -2.11 12.08
C SER A 107 -0.39 -0.84 11.42
N VAL A 108 -0.24 -0.71 10.09
CA VAL A 108 -0.63 0.49 9.33
C VAL A 108 -2.10 0.45 8.93
N SER A 109 -2.60 -0.74 8.57
CA SER A 109 -3.96 -0.93 8.09
C SER A 109 -4.97 -1.01 9.24
N SER A 110 -5.91 -0.07 9.28
CA SER A 110 -7.06 -0.15 10.18
C SER A 110 -7.92 -1.38 9.85
N VAL A 111 -8.08 -1.67 8.56
CA VAL A 111 -8.99 -2.70 8.04
C VAL A 111 -8.45 -4.11 8.30
N LEU A 112 -7.16 -4.34 8.06
CA LEU A 112 -6.53 -5.66 8.17
C LEU A 112 -6.01 -5.92 9.59
N GLY A 113 -5.51 -4.89 10.28
CA GLY A 113 -4.91 -5.02 11.59
C GLY A 113 -5.89 -5.02 12.74
N GLN A 114 -6.80 -4.04 12.72
CA GLN A 114 -7.70 -3.74 13.84
C GLN A 114 -9.15 -4.13 13.56
N GLY A 115 -9.45 -4.60 12.34
CA GLY A 115 -10.83 -4.88 11.90
C GLY A 115 -11.69 -3.63 11.78
N GLY A 116 -11.07 -2.46 11.65
CA GLY A 116 -11.75 -1.18 11.48
C GLY A 116 -12.63 -1.17 10.23
N GLN A 117 -13.65 -0.30 10.25
CA GLN A 117 -14.57 -0.09 9.15
C GLN A 117 -14.59 1.41 8.79
N PRO A 118 -13.47 1.98 8.30
CA PRO A 118 -13.44 3.38 7.94
C PRO A 118 -14.56 3.70 6.93
N GLU A 119 -15.32 4.74 7.21
CA GLU A 119 -16.50 5.12 6.42
C GLU A 119 -16.14 6.11 5.31
N THR A 120 -14.99 6.79 5.44
CA THR A 120 -14.51 7.80 4.49
C THR A 120 -13.05 7.61 4.12
N VAL A 121 -12.68 8.09 2.93
CA VAL A 121 -11.27 8.10 2.48
C VAL A 121 -10.40 8.91 3.43
N LEU A 122 -10.91 10.03 3.95
CA LEU A 122 -10.23 10.84 4.95
C LEU A 122 -9.91 10.05 6.22
N GLU A 123 -10.86 9.29 6.74
CA GLU A 123 -10.67 8.46 7.94
C GLU A 123 -9.60 7.38 7.71
N ALA A 124 -9.69 6.66 6.59
CA ALA A 124 -8.71 5.64 6.21
C ALA A 124 -7.29 6.21 6.10
N LEU A 125 -7.13 7.34 5.40
CA LEU A 125 -5.84 8.01 5.21
C LEU A 125 -5.31 8.61 6.53
N THR A 126 -6.18 9.20 7.35
CA THR A 126 -5.79 9.77 8.65
C THR A 126 -5.22 8.68 9.54
N HIS A 127 -5.90 7.54 9.67
CA HIS A 127 -5.40 6.41 10.44
C HIS A 127 -4.03 5.96 9.96
N CYS A 128 -3.89 5.74 8.65
CA CYS A 128 -2.64 5.34 8.02
C CYS A 128 -1.49 6.33 8.27
N LEU A 129 -1.76 7.63 8.18
CA LEU A 129 -0.78 8.70 8.43
C LEU A 129 -0.39 8.77 9.91
N GLU A 130 -1.33 8.58 10.83
CA GLU A 130 -1.06 8.50 12.27
C GLU A 130 -0.12 7.34 12.59
N GLN A 131 -0.34 6.17 12.00
CA GLN A 131 0.55 5.02 12.19
C GLN A 131 1.97 5.32 11.71
N ILE A 132 2.15 5.94 10.54
CA ILE A 132 3.48 6.29 10.00
C ILE A 132 4.16 7.41 10.79
N CYS A 133 3.39 8.31 11.39
CA CYS A 133 3.94 9.34 12.26
C CYS A 133 4.22 8.82 13.68
N SER A 134 3.90 7.56 13.98
CA SER A 134 4.17 6.95 15.27
C SER A 134 5.68 6.76 15.51
N PRO A 135 6.11 6.58 16.78
CA PRO A 135 7.51 6.33 17.11
C PRO A 135 8.12 5.12 16.38
N ALA A 136 7.31 4.15 15.95
CA ALA A 136 7.76 2.95 15.24
C ALA A 136 8.39 3.29 13.88
N TYR A 137 7.90 4.33 13.20
CA TYR A 137 8.33 4.71 11.84
C TYR A 137 8.93 6.11 11.76
N ARG A 138 9.33 6.69 12.91
CA ARG A 138 9.88 8.05 13.00
C ARG A 138 11.05 8.35 12.06
N ASN A 139 11.81 7.31 11.69
CA ASN A 139 12.99 7.43 10.83
C ASN A 139 12.63 7.46 9.32
N MET A 140 11.37 7.23 8.96
CA MET A 140 10.94 7.11 7.55
C MET A 140 10.67 8.46 6.87
N GLY A 141 10.86 9.59 7.55
CA GLY A 141 10.59 10.93 6.99
C GLY A 141 9.23 11.51 7.37
N GLY A 142 8.47 10.83 8.25
CA GLY A 142 7.26 11.34 8.87
C GLY A 142 6.14 11.68 7.87
N LEU A 143 5.41 12.77 8.14
CA LEU A 143 4.23 13.14 7.37
C LEU A 143 4.50 13.35 5.87
N GLN A 144 5.64 13.92 5.49
CA GLN A 144 5.95 14.13 4.06
C GLN A 144 6.14 12.81 3.32
N PHE A 145 6.77 11.82 3.96
CA PHE A 145 6.85 10.48 3.42
C PHE A 145 5.46 9.83 3.30
N GLY A 146 4.64 9.94 4.35
CA GLY A 146 3.26 9.43 4.33
C GLY A 146 2.42 10.03 3.21
N LEU A 147 2.51 11.35 2.99
CA LEU A 147 1.84 12.02 1.87
C LEU A 147 2.32 11.51 0.50
N GLY A 148 3.61 11.14 0.38
CA GLY A 148 4.15 10.50 -0.81
C GLY A 148 3.62 9.07 -1.04
N VAL A 149 3.28 8.33 0.02
CA VAL A 149 2.60 7.04 -0.12
C VAL A 149 1.18 7.22 -0.68
N ILE A 150 0.52 8.34 -0.40
CA ILE A 150 -0.77 8.65 -1.03
C ILE A 150 -0.62 8.80 -2.56
N ASP A 151 0.49 9.36 -3.06
CA ASP A 151 0.76 9.40 -4.51
C ASP A 151 0.89 8.01 -5.12
N ASP A 152 1.43 7.04 -4.38
CA ASP A 152 1.50 5.65 -4.85
C ASP A 152 0.12 5.03 -4.99
N VAL A 153 -0.76 5.28 -4.01
CA VAL A 153 -2.15 4.83 -4.07
C VAL A 153 -2.86 5.45 -5.28
N ILE A 154 -2.70 6.75 -5.51
CA ILE A 154 -3.25 7.45 -6.68
C ILE A 154 -2.70 6.84 -7.98
N SER A 155 -1.40 6.54 -8.02
CA SER A 155 -0.75 5.92 -9.18
C SER A 155 -1.33 4.53 -9.48
N LEU A 156 -1.48 3.68 -8.47
CA LEU A 156 -2.11 2.36 -8.62
C LEU A 156 -3.57 2.44 -9.09
N LEU A 157 -4.35 3.35 -8.51
CA LEU A 157 -5.74 3.58 -8.94
C LEU A 157 -5.80 4.04 -10.40
N SER A 158 -4.86 4.89 -10.83
CA SER A 158 -4.78 5.40 -12.20
C SER A 158 -4.35 4.33 -13.22
N LEU A 159 -3.65 3.28 -12.78
CA LEU A 159 -3.31 2.12 -13.61
C LEU A 159 -4.51 1.15 -13.79
N GLY A 160 -5.53 1.23 -12.94
CA GLY A 160 -6.79 0.50 -13.06
C GLY A 160 -6.78 -0.93 -12.47
N SER A 161 -7.86 -1.67 -12.71
CA SER A 161 -8.09 -2.99 -12.10
C SER A 161 -6.92 -3.97 -12.23
N PRO A 162 -6.28 -4.15 -13.41
CA PRO A 162 -5.20 -5.13 -13.56
C PRO A 162 -4.02 -4.89 -12.60
N ALA A 163 -3.58 -3.63 -12.47
CA ALA A 163 -2.48 -3.28 -11.58
C ALA A 163 -2.85 -3.48 -10.11
N MET A 164 -4.07 -3.10 -9.71
CA MET A 164 -4.55 -3.31 -8.34
C MET A 164 -4.70 -4.79 -8.00
N VAL A 165 -5.16 -5.61 -8.94
CA VAL A 165 -5.22 -7.07 -8.76
C VAL A 165 -3.82 -7.66 -8.58
N CYS A 166 -2.83 -7.23 -9.37
CA CYS A 166 -1.43 -7.61 -9.18
C CYS A 166 -0.89 -7.18 -7.80
N ALA A 167 -1.16 -5.94 -7.38
CA ALA A 167 -0.77 -5.43 -6.06
C ALA A 167 -1.37 -6.25 -4.91
N LEU A 168 -2.68 -6.56 -4.99
CA LEU A 168 -3.37 -7.37 -4.00
C LEU A 168 -2.91 -8.83 -4.03
N CYS A 169 -2.52 -9.35 -5.20
CA CYS A 169 -1.93 -10.67 -5.34
C CYS A 169 -0.57 -10.73 -4.62
N ASP A 170 0.31 -9.75 -4.82
CA ASP A 170 1.61 -9.70 -4.13
C ASP A 170 1.44 -9.48 -2.62
N MET A 171 0.52 -8.61 -2.22
CA MET A 171 0.17 -8.43 -0.80
C MET A 171 -0.33 -9.74 -0.17
N ARG A 172 -1.12 -10.54 -0.91
CA ARG A 172 -1.54 -11.85 -0.43
C ARG A 172 -0.36 -12.81 -0.28
N ARG A 173 0.60 -12.80 -1.21
CA ARG A 173 1.85 -13.60 -1.08
C ARG A 173 2.67 -13.16 0.12
N LEU A 174 2.79 -11.85 0.35
CA LEU A 174 3.43 -11.26 1.53
C LEU A 174 2.81 -11.83 2.82
N ILE A 175 1.48 -11.81 2.93
CA ILE A 175 0.75 -12.35 4.07
C ILE A 175 0.96 -13.86 4.24
N GLN A 176 0.99 -14.62 3.14
CA GLN A 176 1.19 -16.07 3.16
C GLN A 176 2.61 -16.47 3.58
N GLU A 177 3.64 -15.77 3.12
CA GLU A 177 5.02 -16.04 3.53
C GLU A 177 5.25 -15.72 5.02
N GLY A 178 4.70 -14.60 5.52
CA GLY A 178 4.73 -14.35 6.96
C GLY A 178 3.94 -15.39 7.77
N GLU A 179 2.83 -15.94 7.25
CA GLU A 179 2.14 -17.06 7.91
C GLU A 179 3.03 -18.32 7.99
N LYS A 180 3.79 -18.62 6.93
CA LYS A 180 4.72 -19.76 6.88
C LYS A 180 5.84 -19.57 7.90
N GLU A 181 6.44 -18.39 7.99
CA GLU A 181 7.50 -18.09 8.95
C GLU A 181 7.01 -18.12 10.41
N ALA A 182 5.81 -17.60 10.69
CA ALA A 182 5.18 -17.71 12.00
C ALA A 182 4.85 -19.18 12.41
N LYS A 183 4.86 -20.13 11.45
CA LYS A 183 4.75 -21.57 11.72
C LYS A 183 6.07 -22.20 12.11
N SER A 184 7.21 -21.71 11.63
CA SER A 184 8.53 -22.23 12.00
C SER A 184 9.04 -21.74 13.36
N GLU A 185 8.66 -20.54 13.81
CA GLU A 185 9.14 -20.01 15.09
C GLU A 185 8.54 -20.70 16.34
N LYS A 186 9.30 -20.71 17.44
CA LYS A 186 8.92 -21.25 18.77
C LYS A 186 8.51 -20.17 19.82
N PRO A 187 7.64 -19.18 19.56
CA PRO A 187 7.25 -18.21 20.59
C PRO A 187 6.19 -18.77 21.55
N ARG A 188 5.92 -18.01 22.63
CA ARG A 188 4.87 -18.30 23.63
C ARG A 188 3.50 -18.48 22.95
N LYS A 189 2.79 -19.55 23.36
CA LYS A 189 1.63 -20.14 22.66
C LYS A 189 0.44 -19.19 22.40
N SER A 190 0.17 -18.22 23.28
CA SER A 190 -0.98 -17.30 23.17
C SER A 190 -0.80 -16.23 22.09
N ARG A 191 0.28 -15.44 22.16
CA ARG A 191 0.61 -14.38 21.18
C ARG A 191 0.71 -14.92 19.75
N ARG A 192 1.19 -16.16 19.61
CA ARG A 192 1.25 -16.86 18.31
C ARG A 192 -0.13 -17.05 17.69
N ASN A 193 -1.13 -17.40 18.49
CA ASN A 193 -2.47 -17.68 17.98
C ASN A 193 -3.18 -16.40 17.52
N GLU A 194 -3.01 -15.30 18.26
CA GLU A 194 -3.54 -13.99 17.90
C GLU A 194 -2.96 -13.51 16.57
N ILE A 195 -1.62 -13.48 16.43
CA ILE A 195 -0.95 -13.08 15.19
C ILE A 195 -1.44 -13.93 14.01
N ARG A 196 -1.54 -15.25 14.19
CA ARG A 196 -2.04 -16.15 13.14
C ARG A 196 -3.49 -15.87 12.77
N SER A 197 -4.35 -15.61 13.74
CA SER A 197 -5.74 -15.28 13.45
C SER A 197 -5.86 -13.97 12.69
N SER A 198 -5.03 -12.98 12.98
CA SER A 198 -5.01 -11.70 12.26
C SER A 198 -4.49 -11.89 10.84
N ILE A 199 -3.40 -12.64 10.65
CA ILE A 199 -2.86 -12.99 9.33
C ILE A 199 -3.91 -13.65 8.44
N ARG A 200 -4.64 -14.65 8.97
CA ARG A 200 -5.69 -15.36 8.22
C ARG A 200 -6.88 -14.48 7.89
N GLN A 201 -7.27 -13.58 8.79
CA GLN A 201 -8.34 -12.62 8.52
C GLN A 201 -7.92 -11.62 7.44
N ALA A 202 -6.69 -11.11 7.51
CA ALA A 202 -6.13 -10.24 6.50
C ALA A 202 -6.06 -10.92 5.12
N GLU A 203 -5.54 -12.15 5.05
CA GLU A 203 -5.47 -12.91 3.79
C GLU A 203 -6.85 -13.06 3.14
N ARG A 204 -7.88 -13.42 3.92
CA ARG A 204 -9.26 -13.56 3.43
C ARG A 204 -9.83 -12.24 2.96
N LYS A 205 -9.59 -11.15 3.70
CA LYS A 205 -10.08 -9.81 3.35
C LYS A 205 -9.42 -9.30 2.07
N ILE A 206 -8.11 -9.47 1.93
CA ILE A 206 -7.36 -9.14 0.70
C ILE A 206 -7.90 -9.93 -0.48
N TYR A 207 -8.09 -11.25 -0.31
CA TYR A 207 -8.63 -12.10 -1.37
C TYR A 207 -10.04 -11.67 -1.80
N PHE A 208 -10.92 -11.37 -0.84
CA PHE A 208 -12.27 -10.88 -1.13
C PHE A 208 -12.24 -9.54 -1.88
N ILE A 209 -11.39 -8.59 -1.46
CA ILE A 209 -11.25 -7.29 -2.12
C ILE A 209 -10.65 -7.44 -3.51
N MET A 210 -9.71 -8.35 -3.72
CA MET A 210 -9.14 -8.65 -5.04
C MET A 210 -10.21 -9.11 -6.04
N CYS A 211 -11.08 -10.03 -5.62
CA CYS A 211 -12.21 -10.47 -6.45
C CYS A 211 -13.21 -9.33 -6.68
N TRP A 212 -13.52 -8.53 -5.65
CA TRP A 212 -14.42 -7.39 -5.78
C TRP A 212 -13.87 -6.31 -6.75
N VAL A 213 -12.57 -5.98 -6.68
CA VAL A 213 -11.91 -5.04 -7.60
C VAL A 213 -12.01 -5.52 -9.04
N HIS A 214 -11.83 -6.81 -9.29
CA HIS A 214 -11.92 -7.36 -10.63
C HIS A 214 -13.31 -7.17 -11.28
N GLU A 215 -14.38 -7.19 -10.47
CA GLU A 215 -15.76 -7.02 -10.93
C GLU A 215 -16.20 -5.56 -11.12
N GLN A 216 -15.41 -4.57 -10.66
CA GLN A 216 -15.81 -3.17 -10.75
C GLN A 216 -15.52 -2.56 -12.13
N PRO A 217 -16.33 -1.57 -12.56
CA PRO A 217 -16.08 -0.83 -13.79
C PRO A 217 -14.83 0.04 -13.69
N VAL A 218 -14.15 0.28 -14.82
CA VAL A 218 -12.86 0.98 -14.87
C VAL A 218 -12.99 2.44 -14.40
N GLU A 219 -14.13 3.07 -14.64
CA GLU A 219 -14.44 4.45 -14.27
C GLU A 219 -14.48 4.67 -12.75
N ALA A 220 -14.72 3.61 -11.98
CA ALA A 220 -14.73 3.66 -10.51
C ALA A 220 -13.37 4.12 -9.96
N TRP A 221 -12.27 3.76 -10.63
CA TRP A 221 -10.92 4.02 -10.15
C TRP A 221 -10.46 5.44 -10.41
N SER A 222 -10.84 6.01 -11.56
CA SER A 222 -10.59 7.43 -11.84
C SER A 222 -11.32 8.31 -10.82
N SER A 223 -12.57 7.95 -10.49
CA SER A 223 -13.35 8.66 -9.47
C SER A 223 -12.72 8.53 -8.08
N LEU A 224 -12.31 7.32 -7.68
CA LEU A 224 -11.65 7.10 -6.39
C LEU A 224 -10.29 7.80 -6.29
N ALA A 225 -9.50 7.79 -7.36
CA ALA A 225 -8.22 8.52 -7.43
C ALA A 225 -8.41 10.03 -7.23
N ALA A 226 -9.46 10.62 -7.84
CA ALA A 226 -9.79 12.02 -7.66
C ALA A 226 -10.17 12.35 -6.20
N ILE A 227 -10.94 11.49 -5.54
CA ILE A 227 -11.28 11.64 -4.11
C ILE A 227 -10.01 11.58 -3.25
N VAL A 228 -9.17 10.56 -3.45
CA VAL A 228 -7.91 10.40 -2.69
C VAL A 228 -6.99 11.62 -2.90
N MET A 229 -6.92 12.15 -4.13
CA MET A 229 -6.15 13.35 -4.46
C MET A 229 -6.71 14.61 -3.77
N ALA A 230 -8.02 14.76 -3.71
CA ALA A 230 -8.67 15.88 -3.01
C ALA A 230 -8.36 15.85 -1.50
N GLU A 231 -8.49 14.67 -0.87
CA GLU A 231 -8.17 14.51 0.56
C GLU A 231 -6.70 14.79 0.86
N LYS A 232 -5.79 14.32 0.00
CA LYS A 232 -4.36 14.64 0.09
C LYS A 232 -4.11 16.15 0.03
N THR A 233 -4.75 16.83 -0.93
CA THR A 233 -4.58 18.28 -1.14
C THR A 233 -5.07 19.05 0.09
N SER A 234 -6.23 18.69 0.63
CA SER A 234 -6.77 19.24 1.88
C SER A 234 -5.80 19.07 3.06
N ALA A 235 -5.22 17.88 3.23
CA ALA A 235 -4.23 17.61 4.27
C ALA A 235 -2.95 18.47 4.13
N MET A 236 -2.49 18.70 2.90
CA MET A 236 -1.35 19.58 2.60
C MET A 236 -1.63 21.04 2.92
N GLU A 237 -2.80 21.56 2.56
CA GLU A 237 -3.21 22.95 2.83
C GLU A 237 -3.32 23.23 4.33
N PHE A 238 -3.87 22.27 5.10
CA PHE A 238 -3.92 22.36 6.56
C PHE A 238 -2.52 22.41 7.18
N GLN A 239 -1.58 21.61 6.65
CA GLN A 239 -0.18 21.64 7.10
C GLN A 239 0.50 22.98 6.79
N GLY A 240 0.33 23.50 5.57
CA GLY A 240 0.88 24.81 5.17
C GLY A 240 0.38 25.95 6.06
N SER A 241 -0.93 25.95 6.31
CA SER A 241 -1.59 26.91 7.19
C SER A 241 -1.06 26.85 8.63
N ASN A 242 -0.87 25.65 9.18
CA ASN A 242 -0.31 25.48 10.53
C ASN A 242 1.15 25.91 10.62
N LYS A 243 1.99 25.57 9.62
CA LYS A 243 3.39 26.04 9.57
C LYS A 243 3.45 27.58 9.53
N ALA A 244 2.63 28.22 8.71
CA ALA A 244 2.55 29.69 8.62
C ALA A 244 2.13 30.31 9.97
N LYS A 245 1.12 29.75 10.65
CA LYS A 245 0.71 30.20 11.99
C LYS A 245 1.83 30.07 13.03
N ILE A 246 2.61 28.99 13.01
CA ILE A 246 3.75 28.80 13.93
C ILE A 246 4.87 29.80 13.64
N LEU A 247 5.18 30.04 12.36
CA LEU A 247 6.19 31.02 11.94
C LEU A 247 5.80 32.44 12.40
N ASN A 248 4.54 32.83 12.23
CA ASN A 248 4.03 34.13 12.67
C ASN A 248 4.15 34.30 14.20
N LYS A 249 3.75 33.29 14.99
CA LYS A 249 3.92 33.32 16.45
C LYS A 249 5.38 33.44 16.88
N LYS A 250 6.30 32.79 16.15
CA LYS A 250 7.75 32.83 16.43
C LYS A 250 8.38 34.18 16.05
N ALA A 251 7.87 34.84 15.00
CA ALA A 251 8.29 36.19 14.63
C ALA A 251 7.81 37.23 15.65
N GLU A 252 6.56 37.13 16.12
CA GLU A 252 6.01 37.99 17.18
C GLU A 252 6.76 37.88 18.51
N THR A 253 7.30 36.70 18.85
CA THR A 253 8.12 36.51 20.06
C THR A 253 9.54 37.05 19.91
N ARG A 254 10.12 37.02 18.71
CA ARG A 254 11.46 37.61 18.45
C ARG A 254 11.46 39.13 18.39
N GLY A 255 10.34 39.76 18.04
CA GLY A 255 10.17 41.22 18.08
C GLY A 255 10.10 41.83 19.49
N LYS A 256 10.11 41.01 20.55
CA LYS A 256 9.97 41.44 21.95
C LYS A 256 11.27 41.34 22.78
N CYS A 257 12.45 41.25 22.15
CA CYS A 257 13.72 41.38 22.89
C CYS A 257 13.92 42.84 23.30
N LEU A 258 13.55 43.13 24.55
CA LEU A 258 13.82 44.39 25.26
C LEU A 258 15.32 44.63 25.36
N ILE A 259 15.77 45.77 24.82
CA ILE A 259 17.06 46.37 25.14
C ILE A 259 16.86 47.05 26.50
N GLU A 260 17.37 46.46 27.58
CA GLU A 260 17.58 47.19 28.83
C GLU A 260 18.95 47.88 28.75
N GLU A 261 18.94 49.20 28.59
CA GLU A 261 20.12 50.01 28.89
C GLU A 261 20.36 49.97 30.40
N ILE A 262 21.60 49.63 30.76
CA ILE A 262 22.09 49.65 32.15
C ILE A 262 22.51 51.09 32.45
N GLU A 263 21.84 51.73 33.41
CA GLU A 263 22.31 52.93 34.11
C GLU A 263 22.55 52.62 35.58
#